data_AF-A0A4Q0XT71-F1
#
_entry.id   AF-A0A4Q0XT71-F1
#
_cell.length_a   1.000
_cell.length_b   1.000
_cell.length_c   1.000
_cell.angle_alpha   90.00
_cell.angle_beta   90.00
_cell.angle_gamma   90.00
#
_symmetry.space_group_name_H-M   'P 1'
#
loop_
_entity.id
_entity.type
_entity.pdbx_description
1 polymer ?
#
loop_
_entity_poly.entity_id
_entity_poly.type
_entity_poly.pdbx_seq_one_letter_code
_entity_poly.pdbx_strand_id
1 'polypeptide(L)'
;MKEINIKDLQINFEISQILDFINEKKEFEIDIFGTVSEKNSTSKKRPLVFQGQIESNSMFDLPQIIANGFGQNYKPQVNANSCTLIPVGAWQTIIDLNQSRMSYFDHQTDGVEVFEDKVLENIGWHAIPFNINYRQISVFLEASCEGTFVFYDNGMHFNGFVILDDIDDAKEKMTAFVVNEINKKIVNGEIDTNDLDDDQEESLAFFNIKGEMWKS
;
A
#
# COMPACT_ATOMS: atom_id res chain seq x y z
N MET A 1 0.15 -10.65 -4.37
CA MET A 1 -0.46 -9.58 -3.55
C MET A 1 -1.83 -9.97 -3.01
N LYS A 2 -2.18 -9.55 -1.78
CA LYS A 2 -3.53 -9.67 -1.23
C LYS A 2 -4.34 -8.39 -1.49
N GLU A 3 -5.43 -8.52 -2.22
CA GLU A 3 -6.33 -7.41 -2.56
C GLU A 3 -7.46 -7.25 -1.55
N ILE A 4 -7.70 -6.02 -1.11
CA ILE A 4 -8.73 -5.69 -0.12
C ILE A 4 -9.46 -4.42 -0.54
N ASN A 5 -10.73 -4.56 -0.93
CA ASN A 5 -11.61 -3.43 -1.12
C ASN A 5 -12.25 -3.00 0.22
N ILE A 6 -12.01 -1.76 0.65
CA ILE A 6 -12.58 -1.15 1.86
C ILE A 6 -14.11 -1.17 1.83
N LYS A 7 -14.73 -1.11 0.64
CA LYS A 7 -16.19 -1.19 0.47
C LYS A 7 -16.78 -2.48 1.07
N ASP A 8 -16.05 -3.58 0.96
CA ASP A 8 -16.50 -4.91 1.38
C ASP A 8 -15.84 -5.36 2.70
N LEU A 9 -15.07 -4.45 3.33
CA LEU A 9 -14.25 -4.77 4.50
C LEU A 9 -15.11 -4.96 5.75
N GLN A 10 -14.85 -6.06 6.46
CA GLN A 10 -15.36 -6.32 7.79
C GLN A 10 -14.22 -6.79 8.69
N ILE A 11 -13.96 -6.05 9.77
CA ILE A 11 -12.89 -6.33 10.71
C ILE A 11 -13.48 -6.91 11.98
N ASN A 12 -13.09 -8.13 12.34
CA ASN A 12 -13.59 -8.81 13.54
C ASN A 12 -12.47 -8.90 14.58
N PHE A 13 -12.77 -8.54 15.82
CA PHE A 13 -11.86 -8.73 16.95
C PHE A 13 -12.63 -9.02 18.25
N GLU A 14 -11.93 -9.63 19.21
CA GLU A 14 -12.49 -9.87 20.54
C GLU A 14 -12.40 -8.58 21.37
N ILE A 15 -13.50 -8.19 22.00
CA ILE A 15 -13.58 -6.97 22.80
C ILE A 15 -12.55 -6.98 23.93
N SER A 16 -12.24 -8.15 24.49
CA SER A 16 -11.20 -8.31 25.52
C SER A 16 -9.84 -7.77 25.08
N GLN A 17 -9.54 -7.75 23.78
CA GLN A 17 -8.28 -7.21 23.26
C GLN A 17 -8.17 -5.68 23.41
N ILE A 18 -9.30 -4.97 23.47
CA ILE A 18 -9.32 -3.50 23.61
C ILE A 18 -9.66 -3.01 25.03
N LEU A 19 -10.10 -3.91 25.92
CA LEU A 19 -10.54 -3.52 27.27
C LEU A 19 -9.44 -2.86 28.09
N ASP A 20 -8.23 -3.43 28.07
CA ASP A 20 -7.11 -2.89 28.83
C ASP A 20 -6.72 -1.50 28.31
N PHE A 21 -6.73 -1.29 26.98
CA PHE A 21 -6.48 0.02 26.40
C PHE A 21 -7.55 1.06 26.79
N ILE A 22 -8.83 0.67 26.82
CA ILE A 22 -9.93 1.56 27.27
C ILE A 22 -9.76 1.92 28.75
N ASN A 23 -9.55 0.92 29.61
CA ASN A 23 -9.46 1.10 31.06
C ASN A 23 -8.24 1.96 31.45
N GLU A 24 -7.11 1.74 30.78
CA GLU A 24 -5.87 2.46 31.02
C GLU A 24 -5.76 3.77 30.24
N LYS A 25 -6.77 4.09 29.41
CA LYS A 25 -6.77 5.25 28.52
C LYS A 25 -5.52 5.29 27.65
N LYS A 26 -5.19 4.16 27.02
CA LYS A 26 -4.07 4.05 26.09
C LYS A 26 -4.54 4.10 24.64
N GLU A 27 -3.68 4.61 23.77
CA GLU A 27 -3.89 4.50 22.33
C GLU A 27 -3.55 3.08 21.86
N PHE A 28 -4.32 2.60 20.89
CA PHE A 28 -4.12 1.32 20.25
C PHE A 28 -4.36 1.42 18.74
N GLU A 29 -3.93 0.39 18.03
CA GLU A 29 -4.06 0.21 16.60
C GLU A 29 -4.89 -1.04 16.30
N ILE A 30 -5.62 -1.01 15.20
CA ILE A 30 -6.24 -2.20 14.60
C ILE A 30 -5.75 -2.31 13.17
N ASP A 31 -5.10 -3.43 12.84
CA ASP A 31 -4.71 -3.72 11.46
C ASP A 31 -5.88 -4.23 10.61
N ILE A 32 -5.70 -4.26 9.30
CA ILE A 32 -6.74 -4.69 8.35
C ILE A 32 -7.13 -6.18 8.46
N PHE A 33 -6.48 -6.93 9.35
CA PHE A 33 -6.81 -8.32 9.65
C PHE A 33 -7.47 -8.48 11.03
N GLY A 34 -7.73 -7.38 11.75
CA GLY A 34 -8.35 -7.39 13.08
C GLY A 34 -7.39 -7.66 14.22
N THR A 35 -6.08 -7.54 13.99
CA THR A 35 -5.10 -7.60 15.08
C THR A 35 -5.13 -6.27 15.83
N VAL A 36 -5.38 -6.34 17.14
CA VAL A 36 -5.30 -5.20 18.05
C VAL A 36 -3.91 -5.17 18.69
N SER A 37 -3.29 -4.00 18.74
CA SER A 37 -1.98 -3.83 19.36
C SER A 37 -1.78 -2.41 19.90
N GLU A 38 -0.75 -2.21 20.74
CA GLU A 38 -0.38 -0.88 21.22
C GLU A 38 0.06 0.02 20.05
N LYS A 39 -0.18 1.33 20.16
CA LYS A 39 0.26 2.30 19.14
C LYS A 39 1.75 2.15 18.81
N ASN A 40 2.08 2.26 17.52
CA ASN A 40 3.41 2.12 16.94
C ASN A 40 4.06 0.73 17.11
N SER A 41 3.33 -0.28 17.59
CA SER A 41 3.84 -1.65 17.68
C SER A 41 3.56 -2.46 16.41
N THR A 42 2.60 -2.04 15.58
CA THR A 42 2.26 -2.75 14.34
C THR A 42 3.37 -2.55 13.30
N SER A 43 3.83 -3.67 12.73
CA SER A 43 4.74 -3.66 11.57
C SER A 43 4.25 -2.68 10.50
N LYS A 44 5.14 -1.86 9.96
CA LYS A 44 4.83 -0.97 8.82
C LYS A 44 4.33 -1.72 7.59
N LYS A 45 4.54 -3.04 7.53
CA LYS A 45 4.08 -3.94 6.48
C LYS A 45 2.57 -4.24 6.54
N ARG A 46 1.88 -3.87 7.63
CA ARG A 46 0.44 -4.13 7.78
C ARG A 46 -0.36 -2.84 7.65
N PRO A 47 -1.38 -2.81 6.78
CA PRO A 47 -2.30 -1.69 6.71
C PRO A 47 -3.08 -1.55 8.02
N LEU A 48 -3.22 -0.33 8.51
CA LEU A 48 -4.07 0.01 9.65
C LEU A 48 -5.48 0.38 9.19
N VAL A 49 -6.47 -0.01 9.99
CA VAL A 49 -7.86 0.44 9.84
C VAL A 49 -8.21 1.48 10.89
N PHE A 50 -7.65 1.38 12.09
CA PHE A 50 -7.91 2.32 13.18
C PHE A 50 -6.62 2.60 13.97
N GLN A 51 -6.47 3.84 14.42
CA GLN A 51 -5.46 4.24 15.38
C GLN A 51 -6.05 5.34 16.25
N GLY A 52 -6.05 5.14 17.57
CA GLY A 52 -6.52 6.14 18.50
C GLY A 52 -6.81 5.59 19.88
N GLN A 53 -7.49 6.41 20.67
CA GLN A 53 -7.91 6.11 22.03
C GLN A 53 -9.43 6.08 22.09
N ILE A 54 -9.98 5.11 22.80
CA ILE A 54 -11.41 5.09 23.14
C ILE A 54 -11.54 5.43 24.62
N GLU A 55 -12.24 6.53 24.92
CA GLU A 55 -12.47 6.95 26.30
C GLU A 55 -13.69 6.24 26.90
N SER A 56 -13.53 5.71 28.11
CA SER A 56 -14.67 5.22 28.90
C SER A 56 -15.50 6.38 29.43
N ASN A 57 -16.82 6.31 29.30
CA ASN A 57 -17.75 7.20 29.98
C ASN A 57 -18.63 6.38 30.94
N SER A 58 -18.63 6.74 32.22
CA SER A 58 -19.36 6.02 33.27
C SER A 58 -20.89 6.01 33.09
N MET A 59 -21.43 6.88 32.22
CA MET A 59 -22.86 6.89 31.88
C MET A 59 -23.24 5.88 30.80
N PHE A 60 -22.28 5.30 30.10
CA PHE A 60 -22.50 4.40 28.96
C PHE A 60 -22.11 2.97 29.30
N ASP A 61 -22.84 2.01 28.75
CA ASP A 61 -22.41 0.61 28.78
C ASP A 61 -21.26 0.37 27.78
N LEU A 62 -20.58 -0.77 27.90
CA LEU A 62 -19.44 -1.10 27.05
C LEU A 62 -19.78 -1.08 25.54
N PRO A 63 -20.93 -1.64 25.08
CA PRO A 63 -21.35 -1.49 23.69
C PRO A 63 -21.47 -0.04 23.23
N GLN A 64 -22.05 0.86 24.04
CA GLN A 64 -22.14 2.28 23.73
C GLN A 64 -20.78 2.98 23.74
N ILE A 65 -19.89 2.63 24.67
CA ILE A 65 -18.50 3.16 24.71
C ILE A 65 -17.77 2.79 23.41
N ILE A 66 -17.83 1.53 22.98
CA ILE A 66 -17.22 1.06 21.74
C ILE A 66 -17.85 1.76 20.53
N ALA A 67 -19.18 1.85 20.49
CA ALA A 67 -19.89 2.48 19.39
C ALA A 67 -19.51 3.95 19.19
N ASN A 68 -19.44 4.70 20.29
CA ASN A 68 -19.05 6.10 20.28
C ASN A 68 -17.55 6.29 20.04
N GLY A 69 -16.72 5.38 20.55
CA GLY A 69 -15.26 5.47 20.50
C GLY A 69 -14.67 5.34 19.10
N PHE A 70 -15.17 4.38 18.30
CA PHE A 70 -14.74 4.26 16.89
C PHE A 70 -15.35 5.34 16.00
N GLY A 71 -16.52 5.86 16.37
CA GLY A 71 -17.25 6.85 15.59
C GLY A 71 -18.12 6.24 14.48
N GLN A 72 -19.05 7.07 13.97
CA GLN A 72 -20.14 6.62 13.09
C GLN A 72 -19.68 6.04 11.76
N ASN A 73 -18.52 6.48 11.26
CA ASN A 73 -17.97 6.04 9.98
C ASN A 73 -17.46 4.59 10.00
N TYR A 74 -17.19 4.03 11.19
CA TYR A 74 -16.71 2.66 11.38
C TYR A 74 -17.81 1.63 11.60
N LYS A 75 -19.05 2.09 11.87
CA LYS A 75 -20.25 1.25 12.10
C LYS A 75 -19.98 -0.01 12.94
N PRO A 76 -19.43 0.13 14.17
CA PRO A 76 -19.14 -1.00 15.04
C PRO A 76 -20.42 -1.79 15.39
N GLN A 77 -20.34 -3.11 15.32
CA GLN A 77 -21.40 -4.04 15.70
C GLN A 77 -20.89 -4.93 16.83
N VAL A 78 -21.39 -4.70 18.03
CA VAL A 78 -20.98 -5.42 19.24
C VAL A 78 -21.91 -6.61 19.47
N ASN A 79 -21.34 -7.81 19.48
CA ASN A 79 -22.05 -9.07 19.71
C ASN A 79 -21.38 -9.83 20.85
N ALA A 80 -22.00 -9.82 22.03
CA ALA A 80 -21.51 -10.49 23.25
C ALA A 80 -20.04 -10.16 23.58
N ASN A 81 -19.08 -10.97 23.09
CA ASN A 81 -17.65 -10.84 23.31
C ASN A 81 -16.87 -10.26 22.12
N SER A 82 -17.48 -10.16 20.94
CA SER A 82 -16.80 -9.71 19.72
C SER A 82 -17.34 -8.38 19.20
N CYS A 83 -16.50 -7.66 18.45
CA CYS A 83 -16.89 -6.47 17.70
C CYS A 83 -16.54 -6.66 16.21
N THR A 84 -17.48 -6.29 15.34
CA THR A 84 -17.26 -6.19 13.90
C THR A 84 -17.28 -4.73 13.48
N LEU A 85 -16.22 -4.22 12.85
CA LEU A 85 -16.18 -2.91 12.20
C LEU A 85 -16.52 -3.03 10.72
N ILE A 86 -17.32 -2.10 10.20
CA ILE A 86 -17.66 -1.97 8.79
C ILE A 86 -17.25 -0.56 8.34
N PRO A 87 -15.96 -0.33 8.05
CA PRO A 87 -15.38 1.01 7.97
C PRO A 87 -15.51 1.66 6.59
N VAL A 88 -16.52 1.28 5.80
CA VAL A 88 -16.75 1.86 4.47
C VAL A 88 -16.93 3.39 4.52
N GLY A 89 -17.51 3.93 5.61
CA GLY A 89 -17.65 5.38 5.78
C GLY A 89 -16.35 6.08 6.16
N ALA A 90 -15.33 5.33 6.59
CA ALA A 90 -14.03 5.81 7.04
C ALA A 90 -12.92 5.59 6.00
N TRP A 91 -13.26 5.28 4.74
CA TRP A 91 -12.28 4.90 3.72
C TRP A 91 -11.17 5.95 3.51
N GLN A 92 -11.50 7.25 3.52
CA GLN A 92 -10.50 8.32 3.42
C GLN A 92 -9.56 8.30 4.63
N THR A 93 -10.12 8.19 5.84
CA THR A 93 -9.34 8.09 7.08
C THR A 93 -8.41 6.89 7.08
N ILE A 94 -8.84 5.75 6.51
CA ILE A 94 -7.99 4.56 6.38
C ILE A 94 -6.83 4.84 5.42
N ILE A 95 -7.09 5.44 4.26
CA ILE A 95 -6.03 5.80 3.30
C ILE A 95 -5.04 6.77 3.96
N ASP A 96 -5.53 7.84 4.57
CA ASP A 96 -4.71 8.86 5.23
C ASP A 96 -3.84 8.28 6.34
N LEU A 97 -4.40 7.37 7.15
CA LEU A 97 -3.69 6.68 8.22
C LEU A 97 -2.49 5.87 7.72
N ASN A 98 -2.54 5.39 6.47
CA ASN A 98 -1.51 4.54 5.89
C ASN A 98 -0.52 5.26 4.99
N GLN A 99 -0.60 6.60 4.86
CA GLN A 99 0.29 7.36 3.98
C GLN A 99 1.78 7.09 4.26
N SER A 100 2.17 7.00 5.53
CA SER A 100 3.57 6.72 5.91
C SER A 100 3.99 5.24 5.82
N ARG A 101 3.07 4.36 5.41
CA ARG A 101 3.25 2.90 5.33
C ARG A 101 3.22 2.39 3.90
N MET A 102 2.59 3.11 2.98
CA MET A 102 2.48 2.70 1.59
C MET A 102 3.82 2.73 0.86
N SER A 103 3.95 1.81 -0.09
CA SER A 103 5.04 1.77 -1.06
C SER A 103 4.73 2.66 -2.27
N TYR A 104 3.46 2.80 -2.61
CA TYR A 104 2.94 3.79 -3.56
C TYR A 104 1.43 3.94 -3.39
N PHE A 105 0.92 5.04 -3.94
CA PHE A 105 -0.52 5.35 -4.02
C PHE A 105 -1.00 5.25 -5.48
N ASP A 106 -2.19 4.71 -5.69
CA ASP A 106 -2.86 4.62 -7.00
C ASP A 106 -4.10 5.52 -6.98
N HIS A 107 -3.94 6.70 -7.58
CA HIS A 107 -4.97 7.71 -7.65
C HIS A 107 -5.94 7.44 -8.82
N GLN A 108 -7.21 7.82 -8.65
CA GLN A 108 -8.26 7.59 -9.66
C GLN A 108 -7.92 8.12 -11.05
N THR A 109 -7.33 9.32 -11.12
CA THR A 109 -7.11 10.04 -12.38
C THR A 109 -5.71 9.82 -12.92
N ASP A 110 -4.72 9.96 -12.05
CA ASP A 110 -3.30 10.04 -12.44
C ASP A 110 -2.62 8.67 -12.36
N GLY A 111 -3.25 7.72 -11.67
CA GLY A 111 -2.70 6.41 -11.41
C GLY A 111 -1.58 6.43 -10.39
N VAL A 112 -0.51 5.68 -10.67
CA VAL A 112 0.70 5.65 -9.85
C VAL A 112 1.67 6.69 -10.39
N GLU A 113 2.06 7.64 -9.54
CA GLU A 113 2.97 8.73 -9.91
C GLU A 113 4.35 8.61 -9.26
N VAL A 114 4.45 7.97 -8.08
CA VAL A 114 5.67 7.93 -7.28
C VAL A 114 5.72 6.67 -6.42
N PHE A 115 6.93 6.14 -6.23
CA PHE A 115 7.24 5.15 -5.20
C PHE A 115 7.82 5.84 -3.96
N GLU A 116 7.33 5.48 -2.78
CA GLU A 116 7.75 6.07 -1.50
C GLU A 116 9.18 5.65 -1.10
N ASP A 117 9.65 4.48 -1.58
CA ASP A 117 11.05 4.08 -1.44
C ASP A 117 11.90 4.72 -2.54
N LYS A 118 12.94 5.46 -2.15
CA LYS A 118 13.79 6.21 -3.08
C LYS A 118 14.51 5.35 -4.11
N VAL A 119 14.83 4.09 -3.79
CA VAL A 119 15.52 3.22 -4.74
C VAL A 119 14.52 2.70 -5.77
N LEU A 120 13.33 2.28 -5.34
CA LEU A 120 12.24 1.97 -6.27
C LEU A 120 11.92 3.18 -7.15
N GLU A 121 11.84 4.38 -6.57
CA GLU A 121 11.59 5.60 -7.32
C GLU A 121 12.67 5.87 -8.38
N ASN A 122 13.95 5.76 -8.01
CA ASN A 122 15.04 5.93 -8.97
C ASN A 122 14.97 4.90 -10.11
N ILE A 123 14.62 3.63 -9.81
CA ILE A 123 14.42 2.61 -10.84
C ILE A 123 13.27 3.00 -11.77
N GLY A 124 12.16 3.49 -11.21
CA GLY A 124 11.00 3.97 -11.97
C GLY A 124 11.36 5.13 -12.89
N TRP A 125 12.05 6.13 -12.35
CA TRP A 125 12.52 7.31 -13.08
C TRP A 125 13.39 6.93 -14.29
N HIS A 126 14.38 6.05 -14.10
CA HIS A 126 15.25 5.58 -15.19
C HIS A 126 14.55 4.63 -16.18
N ALA A 127 13.33 4.17 -15.89
CA ALA A 127 12.53 3.37 -16.82
C ALA A 127 11.76 4.25 -17.84
N ILE A 128 11.44 5.50 -17.47
CA ILE A 128 10.62 6.42 -18.28
C ILE A 128 11.21 6.69 -19.67
N PRO A 129 12.53 6.95 -19.84
CA PRO A 129 13.12 7.20 -21.17
C PRO A 129 12.94 6.05 -22.17
N PHE A 130 12.62 4.85 -21.67
CA PHE A 130 12.36 3.65 -22.47
C PHE A 130 10.87 3.34 -22.62
N ASN A 131 9.99 4.31 -22.33
CA ASN A 131 8.54 4.18 -22.38
C ASN A 131 8.00 3.06 -21.47
N ILE A 132 8.62 2.87 -20.30
CA ILE A 132 8.14 1.97 -19.24
C ILE A 132 7.62 2.86 -18.12
N ASN A 133 6.30 2.96 -17.98
CA ASN A 133 5.68 3.88 -17.02
C ASN A 133 5.39 3.22 -15.66
N TYR A 134 5.13 4.05 -14.64
CA TYR A 134 4.83 3.61 -13.27
C TYR A 134 3.66 2.62 -13.18
N ARG A 135 2.62 2.76 -14.03
CA ARG A 135 1.50 1.81 -14.07
C ARG A 135 1.95 0.42 -14.52
N GLN A 136 2.79 0.33 -15.55
CA GLN A 136 3.31 -0.96 -15.99
C GLN A 136 4.15 -1.61 -14.90
N ILE A 137 4.95 -0.80 -14.19
CA ILE A 137 5.77 -1.30 -13.09
C ILE A 137 4.92 -1.71 -11.88
N SER A 138 3.88 -0.95 -11.54
CA SER A 138 2.98 -1.27 -10.43
C SER A 138 2.27 -2.60 -10.69
N VAL A 139 1.73 -2.79 -11.89
CA VAL A 139 1.10 -4.06 -12.32
C VAL A 139 2.09 -5.23 -12.23
N PHE A 140 3.35 -5.02 -12.61
CA PHE A 140 4.38 -6.05 -12.44
C PHE A 140 4.64 -6.35 -10.96
N LEU A 141 4.78 -5.34 -10.10
CA LEU A 141 5.00 -5.51 -8.66
C LEU A 141 3.83 -6.24 -7.99
N GLU A 142 2.59 -5.87 -8.31
CA GLU A 142 1.37 -6.51 -7.83
C GLU A 142 1.33 -8.01 -8.18
N ALA A 143 1.79 -8.35 -9.40
CA ALA A 143 1.83 -9.73 -9.89
C ALA A 143 3.02 -10.57 -9.37
N SER A 144 4.13 -9.93 -8.99
CA SER A 144 5.40 -10.61 -8.69
C SER A 144 5.85 -10.54 -7.23
N CYS A 145 5.25 -9.67 -6.42
CA CYS A 145 5.64 -9.44 -5.04
C CYS A 145 4.52 -9.80 -4.05
N GLU A 146 4.95 -10.12 -2.83
CA GLU A 146 4.05 -10.25 -1.68
C GLU A 146 3.79 -8.88 -1.06
N GLY A 147 2.60 -8.73 -0.48
CA GLY A 147 2.13 -7.46 0.05
C GLY A 147 0.61 -7.38 0.09
N THR A 148 0.12 -6.21 0.49
CA THR A 148 -1.32 -5.93 0.56
C THR A 148 -1.65 -4.71 -0.29
N PHE A 149 -2.61 -4.87 -1.20
CA PHE A 149 -3.23 -3.79 -1.95
C PHE A 149 -4.57 -3.46 -1.30
N VAL A 150 -4.66 -2.28 -0.70
CA VAL A 150 -5.89 -1.78 -0.06
C VAL A 150 -6.45 -0.65 -0.89
N PHE A 151 -7.71 -0.76 -1.27
CA PHE A 151 -8.35 0.24 -2.11
C PHE A 151 -9.80 0.46 -1.73
N TYR A 152 -10.34 1.62 -2.07
CA TYR A 152 -11.77 1.87 -2.07
C TYR A 152 -12.21 1.99 -3.53
N ASP A 153 -13.02 1.03 -3.98
CA ASP A 153 -13.69 1.09 -5.28
C ASP A 153 -15.20 0.86 -5.12
N ASN A 154 -15.99 1.82 -5.56
CA ASN A 154 -17.45 1.73 -5.59
C ASN A 154 -18.07 1.81 -7.01
N GLY A 155 -17.24 1.76 -8.06
CA GLY A 155 -17.60 1.91 -9.47
C GLY A 155 -17.63 3.36 -9.97
N MET A 156 -17.58 4.36 -9.07
CA MET A 156 -17.49 5.78 -9.41
C MET A 156 -16.22 6.43 -8.87
N HIS A 157 -15.73 5.95 -7.73
CA HIS A 157 -14.54 6.41 -7.07
C HIS A 157 -13.57 5.26 -6.90
N PHE A 158 -12.29 5.54 -7.15
CA PHE A 158 -11.21 4.60 -6.93
C PHE A 158 -10.05 5.32 -6.26
N ASN A 159 -9.57 4.81 -5.13
CA ASN A 159 -8.28 5.20 -4.57
C ASN A 159 -7.70 4.00 -3.84
N GLY A 160 -6.41 3.73 -4.04
CA GLY A 160 -5.76 2.62 -3.40
C GLY A 160 -4.31 2.86 -3.08
N PHE A 161 -3.75 2.02 -2.23
CA PHE A 161 -2.34 2.01 -1.90
C PHE A 161 -1.85 0.60 -1.72
N VAL A 162 -0.57 0.40 -2.02
CA VAL A 162 0.09 -0.90 -1.84
C VAL A 162 1.10 -0.79 -0.72
N ILE A 163 1.19 -1.83 0.11
CA ILE A 163 2.28 -2.06 1.05
C ILE A 163 2.98 -3.35 0.62
N LEU A 164 4.24 -3.25 0.21
CA LEU A 164 5.09 -4.40 -0.12
C LEU A 164 5.64 -5.03 1.17
N ASP A 165 5.61 -6.36 1.24
CA ASP A 165 6.12 -7.09 2.40
C ASP A 165 7.66 -7.11 2.45
N ASP A 166 8.31 -7.15 1.30
CA ASP A 166 9.78 -7.12 1.19
C ASP A 166 10.20 -6.12 0.12
N ILE A 167 10.68 -4.98 0.59
CA ILE A 167 11.11 -3.88 -0.27
C ILE A 167 12.41 -4.22 -1.02
N ASP A 168 13.28 -5.06 -0.45
CA ASP A 168 14.55 -5.39 -1.10
C ASP A 168 14.35 -6.44 -2.21
N ASP A 169 13.47 -7.42 -1.97
CA ASP A 169 13.00 -8.34 -3.03
C ASP A 169 12.29 -7.58 -4.16
N ALA A 170 11.45 -6.60 -3.83
CA ALA A 170 10.79 -5.76 -4.82
C ALA A 170 11.78 -4.96 -5.68
N LYS A 171 12.84 -4.40 -5.08
CA LYS A 171 13.91 -3.69 -5.82
C LYS A 171 14.60 -4.61 -6.82
N GLU A 172 14.95 -5.82 -6.40
CA GLU A 172 15.61 -6.80 -7.27
C GLU A 172 14.71 -7.18 -8.46
N LYS A 173 13.44 -7.51 -8.17
CA LYS A 173 12.46 -7.87 -9.20
C LYS A 173 12.14 -6.72 -10.15
N MET A 174 11.94 -5.51 -9.63
CA MET A 174 11.67 -4.31 -10.43
C MET A 174 12.85 -4.00 -11.36
N THR A 175 14.08 -4.07 -10.84
CA THR A 175 15.29 -3.85 -11.64
C THR A 175 15.37 -4.89 -12.77
N ALA A 176 15.19 -6.17 -12.45
CA ALA A 176 15.23 -7.24 -13.43
C ALA A 176 14.14 -7.10 -14.51
N PHE A 177 12.94 -6.69 -14.11
CA PHE A 177 11.83 -6.40 -15.04
C PHE A 177 12.19 -5.27 -16.01
N VAL A 178 12.60 -4.11 -15.49
CA VAL A 178 12.94 -2.95 -16.33
C VAL A 178 14.09 -3.27 -17.28
N VAL A 179 15.16 -3.90 -16.80
CA VAL A 179 16.29 -4.33 -17.63
C VAL A 179 15.85 -5.28 -18.74
N ASN A 180 14.96 -6.23 -18.44
CA ASN A 180 14.45 -7.16 -19.42
C ASN A 180 13.60 -6.45 -20.50
N GLU A 181 12.74 -5.52 -20.10
CA GLU A 181 11.92 -4.74 -21.03
C GLU A 181 12.78 -3.84 -21.94
N ILE A 182 13.80 -3.18 -21.39
CA ILE A 182 14.75 -2.39 -22.18
C ILE A 182 15.47 -3.28 -23.20
N ASN A 183 16.01 -4.42 -22.78
CA ASN A 183 16.71 -5.34 -23.69
C ASN A 183 15.78 -5.88 -24.79
N LYS A 184 14.52 -6.20 -24.48
CA LYS A 184 13.54 -6.60 -25.50
C LYS A 184 13.34 -5.50 -26.55
N LYS A 185 13.17 -4.26 -26.10
CA LYS A 185 12.98 -3.10 -26.99
C LYS A 185 14.19 -2.88 -27.90
N ILE A 186 15.40 -3.06 -27.39
CA ILE A 186 16.63 -3.01 -28.18
C ILE A 186 16.68 -4.12 -29.23
N VAL A 187 16.43 -5.37 -28.84
CA VAL A 187 16.44 -6.53 -29.76
C VAL A 187 15.37 -6.38 -30.84
N ASN A 188 14.22 -5.79 -30.51
CA ASN A 188 13.14 -5.51 -31.45
C ASN A 188 13.41 -4.30 -32.36
N GLY A 189 14.50 -3.56 -32.15
CA GLY A 189 14.82 -2.34 -32.88
C GLY A 189 13.91 -1.15 -32.55
N GLU A 190 13.22 -1.17 -31.40
CA GLU A 190 12.44 -0.03 -30.89
C GLU A 190 13.35 1.07 -30.30
N ILE A 191 14.59 0.71 -29.93
CA ILE A 191 15.62 1.62 -29.43
C ILE A 191 16.85 1.48 -30.33
N ASP A 192 17.28 2.57 -30.98
CA ASP A 192 18.55 2.59 -31.69
C ASP A 192 19.68 2.96 -30.73
N THR A 193 20.50 1.96 -30.46
CA THR A 193 21.61 2.04 -29.52
C THR A 193 22.77 2.91 -29.99
N ASN A 194 22.75 3.36 -31.25
CA ASN A 194 23.72 4.31 -31.81
C ASN A 194 23.19 5.75 -31.85
N ASP A 195 21.93 5.97 -31.48
CA ASP A 195 21.25 7.26 -31.51
C ASP A 195 20.41 7.41 -30.23
N LEU A 196 21.09 7.39 -29.09
CA LEU A 196 20.49 7.56 -27.77
C LEU A 196 20.52 9.05 -27.38
N ASP A 197 19.47 9.50 -26.69
CA ASP A 197 19.50 10.79 -26.01
C ASP A 197 20.19 10.72 -24.64
N ASP A 198 20.48 11.89 -24.05
CA ASP A 198 21.19 12.00 -22.77
C ASP A 198 20.48 11.23 -21.63
N ASP A 199 19.13 11.23 -21.61
CA ASP A 199 18.34 10.56 -20.56
C ASP A 199 18.39 9.04 -20.71
N GLN A 200 18.40 8.54 -21.95
CA GLN A 200 18.57 7.13 -22.27
C GLN A 200 19.99 6.64 -21.96
N GLU A 201 21.03 7.42 -22.30
CA GLU A 201 22.41 7.10 -21.95
C GLU A 201 22.62 7.00 -20.43
N GLU A 202 22.13 7.98 -19.68
CA GLU A 202 22.18 7.98 -18.22
C GLU A 202 21.49 6.75 -17.64
N SER A 203 20.31 6.40 -18.15
CA SER A 203 19.51 5.29 -17.66
C SER A 203 20.14 3.92 -17.98
N LEU A 204 20.77 3.74 -19.15
CA LEU A 204 21.52 2.50 -19.44
C LEU A 204 22.74 2.35 -18.53
N ALA A 205 23.42 3.45 -18.23
CA ALA A 205 24.53 3.46 -17.29
C ALA A 205 24.07 3.09 -15.87
N PHE A 206 22.95 3.65 -15.41
CA PHE A 206 22.32 3.30 -14.13
C PHE A 206 22.06 1.79 -14.01
N PHE A 207 21.50 1.18 -15.05
CA PHE A 207 21.21 -0.26 -15.08
C PHE A 207 22.41 -1.15 -15.43
N ASN A 208 23.60 -0.57 -15.65
CA ASN A 208 24.80 -1.28 -16.12
C ASN A 208 24.58 -2.10 -17.41
N ILE A 209 23.68 -1.66 -18.29
CA ILE A 209 23.45 -2.32 -19.57
C ILE A 209 24.49 -1.78 -20.56
N LYS A 210 25.53 -2.59 -20.83
CA LYS A 210 26.59 -2.23 -21.78
C LYS A 210 26.20 -2.59 -23.21
N GLY A 211 26.46 -1.69 -24.15
CA GLY A 211 26.17 -1.88 -25.57
C GLY A 211 26.91 -3.04 -26.26
N GLU A 212 27.84 -3.71 -25.59
CA GLU A 212 28.59 -4.85 -26.16
C GLU A 212 27.79 -6.16 -26.21
N MET A 213 26.70 -6.30 -25.44
CA MET A 213 25.82 -7.48 -25.50
C MET A 213 24.84 -7.47 -26.68
N TRP A 214 24.82 -6.42 -27.49
CA TRP A 214 23.82 -6.20 -28.54
C TRP A 214 24.32 -6.56 -29.94
N LYS A 215 25.53 -7.13 -30.05
CA LYS A 215 26.22 -7.44 -31.32
C LYS A 215 26.40 -8.94 -31.62
N SER A 216 25.66 -9.84 -30.98
CA SER A 216 25.71 -11.29 -31.27
C SER A 216 24.52 -11.77 -32.08
#